data_AF-A0A386ZF69-F1
#
_entry.id   AF-A0A386ZF69-F1
#
_cell.length_a   1.000
_cell.length_b   1.000
_cell.length_c   1.000
_cell.angle_alpha   90.00
_cell.angle_beta   90.00
_cell.angle_gamma   90.00
#
_symmetry.space_group_name_H-M   'P 1'
#
loop_
_entity.id
_entity.type
_entity.pdbx_description
1 polymer ?
#
loop_
_entity_poly.entity_id
_entity_poly.type
_entity_poly.pdbx_seq_one_letter_code
_entity_poly.pdbx_strand_id
1 'polypeptide(L)'
;MADRLGLRETQPPDDPAQWGETRTTPADVVTIYHYLTTTVPQPARTVLLNALGGADQIAADGTDQYFGIPDGLTGDSWAVKQGWMTLDSSTTLDTTGLVAAAPGGPLRYTVVILTTQPADTSWNTGGSALTAADTALRPVLTAE
;
A
#
# COMPACT_ATOMS: atom_id res chain seq x y z
N MET A 1 -6.91 16.56 -8.79
CA MET A 1 -6.93 15.85 -7.48
C MET A 1 -5.58 15.92 -6.78
N ALA A 2 -4.46 15.68 -7.47
CA ALA A 2 -3.12 15.84 -6.92
C ALA A 2 -2.92 17.19 -6.20
N ASP A 3 -3.19 18.31 -6.88
CA ASP A 3 -3.08 19.66 -6.28
C ASP A 3 -3.94 19.85 -5.02
N ARG A 4 -5.17 19.31 -5.03
CA ARG A 4 -6.11 19.42 -3.90
C ARG A 4 -5.59 18.70 -2.66
N LEU A 5 -4.89 17.58 -2.86
CA LEU A 5 -4.30 16.78 -1.79
C LEU A 5 -2.86 17.22 -1.46
N GLY A 6 -2.25 18.07 -2.30
CA GLY A 6 -0.87 18.50 -2.15
C GLY A 6 0.16 17.43 -2.54
N LEU A 7 -0.20 16.51 -3.45
CA LEU A 7 0.71 15.47 -3.96
C LEU A 7 1.70 16.13 -4.93
N ARG A 8 2.96 16.28 -4.52
CA ARG A 8 3.93 17.12 -5.25
C ARG A 8 4.66 16.37 -6.36
N GLU A 9 4.81 15.06 -6.19
CA GLU A 9 5.66 14.23 -7.04
C GLU A 9 4.82 13.27 -7.90
N THR A 10 3.53 13.14 -7.59
CA THR A 10 2.59 12.30 -8.34
C THR A 10 2.33 12.91 -9.71
N GLN A 11 2.63 12.14 -10.75
CA GLN A 11 2.56 12.55 -12.14
C GLN A 11 1.65 11.61 -12.92
N PRO A 12 0.87 12.13 -13.87
CA PRO A 12 0.08 11.29 -14.77
C PRO A 12 1.00 10.36 -15.58
N PRO A 13 0.46 9.27 -16.14
CA PRO A 13 1.18 8.46 -17.11
C PRO A 13 1.53 9.27 -18.37
N ASP A 14 2.53 8.81 -19.13
CA ASP A 14 2.91 9.44 -20.40
C ASP A 14 1.78 9.32 -21.43
N ASP A 15 1.06 8.18 -21.45
CA ASP A 15 -0.21 8.01 -22.17
C ASP A 15 -1.41 8.13 -21.19
N PRO A 16 -2.30 9.12 -21.33
CA PRO A 16 -3.49 9.28 -20.50
C PRO A 16 -4.46 8.09 -20.50
N ALA A 17 -4.41 7.22 -21.51
CA ALA A 17 -5.21 5.99 -21.55
C ALA A 17 -4.66 4.89 -20.61
N GLN A 18 -3.37 4.98 -20.24
CA GLN A 18 -2.66 4.03 -19.39
C GLN A 18 -2.64 4.49 -17.93
N TRP A 19 -3.82 4.73 -17.34
CA TRP A 19 -3.94 5.27 -15.98
C TRP A 19 -3.14 4.48 -14.92
N GLY A 20 -2.92 3.18 -15.12
CA GLY A 20 -2.12 2.34 -14.24
C GLY A 20 -0.64 2.74 -14.17
N GLU A 21 -0.11 3.45 -15.17
CA GLU A 21 1.28 3.92 -15.21
C GLU A 21 1.47 5.30 -14.54
N THR A 22 0.47 5.74 -13.77
CA THR A 22 0.61 6.93 -12.89
C THR A 22 1.81 6.72 -11.97
N ARG A 23 2.75 7.67 -11.98
CA ARG A 23 3.94 7.62 -11.12
C ARG A 23 3.64 8.37 -9.83
N THR A 24 4.01 7.79 -8.69
CA THR A 24 3.84 8.38 -7.36
C THR A 24 5.05 8.12 -6.48
N THR A 25 5.03 8.64 -5.25
CA THR A 25 6.10 8.45 -4.26
C THR A 25 5.55 7.98 -2.93
N PRO A 26 6.37 7.34 -2.07
CA PRO A 26 5.93 6.98 -0.73
C PRO A 26 5.42 8.18 0.08
N ALA A 27 6.06 9.34 -0.06
CA ALA A 27 5.66 10.58 0.63
C ALA A 27 4.27 11.09 0.20
N ASP A 28 3.95 11.01 -1.10
CA ASP A 28 2.63 11.39 -1.60
C ASP A 28 1.55 10.39 -1.16
N VAL A 29 1.85 9.09 -1.16
CA VAL A 29 0.91 8.08 -0.65
C VAL A 29 0.65 8.26 0.85
N VAL A 30 1.69 8.57 1.64
CA VAL A 30 1.51 8.97 3.06
C VAL A 30 0.60 10.19 3.18
N THR A 31 0.74 11.17 2.29
CA THR A 31 -0.13 12.36 2.26
C THR A 31 -1.60 11.99 1.99
N ILE A 32 -1.86 11.00 1.13
CA ILE A 32 -3.21 10.46 0.90
C ILE A 32 -3.78 9.83 2.18
N TYR A 33 -3.02 8.96 2.85
CA TYR A 33 -3.45 8.34 4.11
C TYR A 33 -3.68 9.37 5.22
N HIS A 34 -2.80 10.38 5.32
CA HIS A 34 -2.98 11.48 6.26
C HIS A 34 -4.26 12.27 5.96
N TYR A 35 -4.56 12.58 4.71
CA TYR A 35 -5.82 13.23 4.32
C TYR A 35 -7.03 12.37 4.69
N LEU A 36 -6.96 11.05 4.46
CA LEU A 36 -8.01 10.09 4.84
C LEU A 36 -8.29 10.14 6.35
N THR A 37 -7.25 10.14 7.18
CA THR A 37 -7.39 10.05 8.65
C THR A 37 -7.60 11.39 9.36
N THR A 38 -7.34 12.52 8.69
CA THR A 38 -7.50 13.85 9.31
C THR A 38 -8.63 14.67 8.72
N THR A 39 -8.89 14.56 7.41
CA THR A 39 -9.75 15.50 6.69
C THR A 39 -11.06 14.88 6.19
N VAL A 40 -11.05 13.61 5.76
CA VAL A 40 -12.27 12.96 5.25
C VAL A 40 -13.32 12.84 6.37
N PRO A 41 -14.58 13.27 6.16
CA PRO A 41 -15.65 13.14 7.16
C PRO A 41 -15.87 11.70 7.61
N GLN A 42 -16.22 11.52 8.89
CA GLN A 42 -16.28 10.22 9.54
C GLN A 42 -17.14 9.17 8.79
N PRO A 43 -18.35 9.48 8.25
CA PRO A 43 -19.12 8.48 7.52
C PRO A 43 -18.37 7.92 6.29
N ALA A 44 -17.75 8.79 5.48
CA ALA A 44 -16.98 8.36 4.30
C ALA A 44 -15.68 7.66 4.70
N ARG A 45 -15.00 8.16 5.75
CA ARG A 45 -13.79 7.54 6.29
C ARG A 45 -14.06 6.12 6.78
N THR A 46 -15.16 5.89 7.48
CA THR A 46 -15.55 4.54 7.95
C THR A 46 -15.76 3.59 6.78
N VAL A 47 -16.44 4.01 5.71
CA VAL A 47 -16.62 3.17 4.51
C VAL A 47 -15.26 2.79 3.90
N LEU A 48 -14.37 3.76 3.72
CA LEU A 48 -13.04 3.53 3.13
C LEU A 48 -12.17 2.62 4.01
N LEU A 49 -12.09 2.89 5.31
CA LEU A 49 -11.27 2.08 6.23
C LEU A 49 -11.82 0.67 6.41
N ASN A 50 -13.14 0.48 6.40
CA ASN A 50 -13.73 -0.85 6.43
C ASN A 50 -13.40 -1.65 5.17
N ALA A 51 -13.45 -1.02 3.99
CA ALA A 51 -13.08 -1.67 2.74
C ALA A 51 -11.59 -2.03 2.71
N LEU A 52 -10.71 -1.13 3.14
CA LEU A 52 -9.26 -1.37 3.21
C LEU A 52 -8.88 -2.44 4.26
N GLY A 53 -9.57 -2.47 5.39
CA GLY A 53 -9.35 -3.48 6.44
C GLY A 53 -9.97 -4.85 6.12
N GLY A 54 -10.83 -4.92 5.10
CA GLY A 54 -11.45 -6.14 4.60
C GLY A 54 -10.90 -6.59 3.25
N ALA A 55 -9.63 -6.30 2.95
CA ALA A 55 -9.00 -6.75 1.71
C ALA A 55 -9.01 -8.28 1.64
N ASP A 56 -9.49 -8.85 0.54
CA ASP A 56 -9.45 -10.30 0.30
C ASP A 56 -8.03 -10.78 0.02
N GLN A 57 -7.69 -12.01 0.43
CA GLN A 57 -6.37 -12.58 0.12
C GLN A 57 -6.17 -12.79 -1.39
N ILE A 58 -7.20 -13.29 -2.07
CA ILE A 58 -7.14 -13.54 -3.51
C ILE A 58 -7.92 -12.43 -4.21
N ALA A 59 -7.21 -11.63 -5.00
CA ALA A 59 -7.79 -10.58 -5.82
C ALA A 59 -8.70 -11.16 -6.92
N ALA A 60 -9.54 -10.30 -7.51
CA ALA A 60 -10.48 -10.71 -8.54
C ALA A 60 -9.82 -11.29 -9.80
N ASP A 61 -8.55 -10.94 -10.07
CA ASP A 61 -7.74 -11.48 -11.16
C ASP A 61 -7.01 -12.79 -10.80
N GLY A 62 -7.18 -13.30 -9.57
CA GLY A 62 -6.57 -14.52 -9.08
C GLY A 62 -5.23 -14.33 -8.35
N THR A 63 -4.75 -13.10 -8.22
CA THR A 63 -3.49 -12.78 -7.54
C THR A 63 -3.61 -12.95 -6.03
N ASP A 64 -2.67 -13.64 -5.38
CA ASP A 64 -2.52 -13.54 -3.93
C ASP A 64 -1.92 -12.17 -3.58
N GLN A 65 -2.75 -11.31 -2.99
CA GLN A 65 -2.39 -9.92 -2.66
C GLN A 65 -1.97 -9.76 -1.19
N TYR A 66 -1.73 -10.83 -0.43
CA TYR A 66 -1.31 -10.70 0.97
C TYR A 66 0.19 -10.49 1.19
N PHE A 67 0.98 -10.44 0.12
CA PHE A 67 2.37 -10.00 0.19
C PHE A 67 2.52 -8.62 0.88
N GLY A 68 3.68 -8.36 1.48
CA GLY A 68 3.92 -7.10 2.19
C GLY A 68 3.28 -7.08 3.57
N ILE A 69 2.50 -6.04 3.87
CA ILE A 69 1.93 -5.78 5.20
C ILE A 69 1.15 -6.99 5.76
N PRO A 70 0.20 -7.63 5.05
CA PRO A 70 -0.61 -8.70 5.63
C PRO A 70 0.22 -9.92 6.08
N ASP A 71 1.15 -10.39 5.24
CA ASP A 71 2.03 -11.53 5.55
C ASP A 71 3.22 -11.15 6.44
N GLY A 72 3.75 -9.94 6.32
CA GLY A 72 4.92 -9.49 7.09
C GLY A 72 4.55 -9.12 8.53
N LEU A 73 3.34 -8.59 8.70
CA LEU A 73 2.77 -8.15 9.98
C LEU A 73 1.62 -9.07 10.43
N THR A 74 1.75 -10.39 10.23
CA THR A 74 0.77 -11.35 10.74
C THR A 74 0.49 -11.15 12.23
N GLY A 75 -0.80 -11.18 12.59
CA GLY A 75 -1.29 -10.97 13.95
C GLY A 75 -1.59 -9.50 14.29
N ASP A 76 -1.10 -8.56 13.50
CA ASP A 76 -1.38 -7.13 13.65
C ASP A 76 -2.69 -6.74 12.93
N SER A 77 -3.25 -5.58 13.29
CA SER A 77 -4.41 -5.03 12.58
C SER A 77 -3.99 -4.02 11.54
N TRP A 78 -4.65 -4.02 10.39
CA TRP A 78 -4.28 -3.19 9.27
C TRP A 78 -5.49 -2.77 8.42
N ALA A 79 -5.27 -1.74 7.59
CA ALA A 79 -6.16 -1.32 6.51
C ALA A 79 -5.30 -1.00 5.29
N VAL A 80 -5.25 -1.92 4.32
CA VAL A 80 -4.21 -1.97 3.28
C VAL A 80 -4.75 -1.78 1.88
N LYS A 81 -3.86 -1.35 0.99
CA LYS A 81 -4.06 -1.44 -0.46
C LYS A 81 -2.78 -1.92 -1.12
N GLN A 82 -2.94 -2.93 -1.95
CA GLN A 82 -1.88 -3.58 -2.71
C GLN A 82 -1.91 -3.11 -4.16
N GLY A 83 -0.76 -3.13 -4.81
CA GLY A 83 -0.59 -2.78 -6.23
C GLY A 83 0.38 -3.74 -6.91
N TRP A 84 0.10 -4.08 -8.17
CA TRP A 84 0.96 -4.92 -8.99
C TRP A 84 0.83 -4.57 -10.46
N MET A 85 1.93 -4.66 -11.19
CA MET A 85 1.97 -4.47 -12.63
C MET A 85 3.18 -5.18 -13.23
N THR A 86 3.03 -5.71 -14.44
CA THR A 86 4.13 -6.18 -15.26
C THR A 86 4.23 -5.32 -16.52
N LEU A 87 5.43 -4.82 -16.79
CA LEU A 87 5.82 -4.18 -18.04
C LEU A 87 7.00 -4.94 -18.63
N ASP A 88 7.29 -4.76 -19.92
CA ASP A 88 8.47 -5.36 -20.56
C ASP A 88 9.79 -4.96 -19.89
N SER A 89 9.80 -3.82 -19.20
CA SER A 89 10.97 -3.26 -18.51
C SER A 89 11.02 -3.54 -17.01
N SER A 90 9.92 -3.96 -16.38
CA SER A 90 9.86 -4.07 -14.91
C SER A 90 8.70 -4.91 -14.38
N THR A 91 8.92 -5.47 -13.20
CA THR A 91 7.86 -5.97 -12.31
C THR A 91 7.67 -4.96 -11.17
N THR A 92 6.46 -4.43 -11.03
CA THR A 92 6.10 -3.50 -9.95
C THR A 92 5.21 -4.21 -8.95
N LEU A 93 5.55 -4.10 -7.66
CA LEU A 93 4.74 -4.56 -6.55
C LEU A 93 4.80 -3.54 -5.42
N ASP A 94 3.63 -3.21 -4.88
CA ASP A 94 3.47 -2.17 -3.87
C ASP A 94 2.58 -2.67 -2.74
N THR A 95 2.96 -2.36 -1.50
CA THR A 95 2.16 -2.63 -0.31
C THR A 95 2.07 -1.35 0.54
N THR A 96 0.84 -0.96 0.84
CA THR A 96 0.56 0.31 1.51
C THR A 96 -0.58 0.14 2.50
N GLY A 97 -0.55 0.85 3.62
CA GLY A 97 -1.62 0.71 4.59
C GLY A 97 -1.46 1.52 5.86
N LEU A 98 -2.55 1.55 6.62
CA LEU A 98 -2.49 1.90 8.03
C LEU A 98 -2.30 0.64 8.87
N VAL A 99 -1.48 0.71 9.90
CA VAL A 99 -1.06 -0.44 10.72
C VAL A 99 -1.20 -0.12 12.21
N ALA A 100 -1.65 -1.12 12.97
CA ALA A 100 -1.60 -1.18 14.42
C ALA A 100 -0.73 -2.37 14.83
N ALA A 101 0.30 -2.15 15.64
CA ALA A 101 1.20 -3.20 16.14
C ALA A 101 0.58 -4.08 17.25
N ALA A 102 -0.70 -4.37 17.12
CA ALA A 102 -1.47 -5.30 17.95
C ALA A 102 -2.82 -5.59 17.28
N PRO A 103 -3.38 -6.81 17.45
CA PRO A 103 -4.72 -7.11 17.00
C PRO A 103 -5.77 -6.25 17.73
N GLY A 104 -6.69 -5.64 16.98
CA GLY A 104 -7.71 -4.72 17.49
C GLY A 104 -7.17 -3.36 17.94
N GLY A 105 -5.87 -3.10 17.78
CA GLY A 105 -5.25 -1.83 18.15
C GLY A 105 -5.64 -0.67 17.23
N PRO A 106 -5.47 0.58 17.68
CA PRO A 106 -5.67 1.74 16.82
C PRO A 106 -4.63 1.76 15.69
N LEU A 107 -5.08 1.98 14.45
CA LEU A 107 -4.23 2.11 13.27
C LEU A 107 -3.40 3.41 13.37
N ARG A 108 -2.22 3.32 13.97
CA ARG A 108 -1.36 4.46 14.33
C ARG A 108 -0.35 4.82 13.25
N TYR A 109 0.14 3.82 12.53
CA TYR A 109 1.24 3.99 11.57
C TYR A 109 0.71 3.98 10.15
N THR A 110 1.34 4.76 9.29
CA THR A 110 1.21 4.62 7.84
C THR A 110 2.48 3.97 7.33
N VAL A 111 2.34 2.83 6.66
CA VAL A 111 3.44 2.08 6.04
C VAL A 111 3.22 2.09 4.54
N VAL A 112 4.27 2.43 3.79
CA VAL A 112 4.25 2.52 2.33
C VAL A 112 5.57 1.99 1.80
N ILE A 113 5.51 0.89 1.07
CA ILE A 113 6.65 0.32 0.35
C ILE A 113 6.23 0.19 -1.11
N LEU A 114 6.92 0.95 -1.97
CA LEU A 114 6.71 0.92 -3.41
C LEU A 114 7.96 0.34 -4.08
N THR A 115 7.80 -0.58 -5.04
CA THR A 115 8.96 -1.20 -5.70
C THR A 115 8.83 -1.26 -7.21
N THR A 116 9.94 -0.99 -7.89
CA THR A 116 10.15 -1.33 -9.30
C THR A 116 11.32 -2.29 -9.38
N GLN A 117 11.05 -3.51 -9.80
CA GLN A 117 12.01 -4.62 -9.84
C GLN A 117 12.36 -4.97 -11.30
N PRO A 118 13.49 -5.65 -11.56
CA PRO A 118 13.83 -6.13 -12.90
C PRO A 118 12.67 -6.93 -13.53
N ALA A 119 12.48 -6.80 -14.85
CA ALA A 119 11.35 -7.36 -15.61
C ALA A 119 11.17 -8.88 -15.45
N ASP A 120 12.27 -9.61 -15.22
CA ASP A 120 12.28 -11.06 -15.04
C ASP A 120 12.02 -11.49 -13.58
N THR A 121 11.80 -10.54 -12.67
CA THR A 121 11.45 -10.85 -11.29
C THR A 121 10.02 -11.36 -11.22
N SER A 122 9.86 -12.60 -10.74
CA SER A 122 8.54 -13.19 -10.51
C SER A 122 7.79 -12.43 -9.42
N TRP A 123 6.45 -12.40 -9.50
CA TRP A 123 5.63 -11.76 -8.47
C TRP A 123 5.82 -12.39 -7.09
N ASN A 124 6.05 -13.71 -7.02
CA ASN A 124 6.35 -14.39 -5.76
C ASN A 124 7.66 -13.91 -5.14
N THR A 125 8.73 -13.79 -5.95
CA THR A 125 10.02 -13.28 -5.50
C THR A 125 9.90 -11.84 -5.03
N GLY A 126 9.26 -10.99 -5.83
CA GLY A 126 9.09 -9.58 -5.49
C GLY A 126 8.21 -9.38 -4.26
N GLY A 127 7.10 -10.10 -4.15
CA GLY A 127 6.20 -10.06 -3.01
C GLY A 127 6.88 -10.52 -1.73
N SER A 128 7.69 -11.59 -1.80
CA SER A 128 8.51 -12.04 -0.66
C SER A 128 9.49 -10.98 -0.18
N ALA A 129 10.05 -10.18 -1.09
CA ALA A 129 10.94 -9.07 -0.73
C ALA A 129 10.19 -7.95 0.02
N LEU A 130 8.97 -7.60 -0.41
CA LEU A 130 8.10 -6.65 0.31
C LEU A 130 7.74 -7.19 1.70
N THR A 131 7.29 -8.45 1.79
CA THR A 131 6.97 -9.12 3.07
C THR A 131 8.15 -9.09 4.03
N ALA A 132 9.36 -9.35 3.55
CA ALA A 132 10.57 -9.28 4.36
C ALA A 132 10.86 -7.85 4.85
N ALA A 133 10.65 -6.85 4.00
CA ALA A 133 10.81 -5.44 4.36
C ALA A 133 9.81 -5.00 5.44
N ASP A 134 8.53 -5.35 5.31
CA ASP A 134 7.51 -5.07 6.33
C ASP A 134 7.81 -5.79 7.66
N THR A 135 8.25 -7.05 7.59
CA THR A 135 8.67 -7.80 8.79
C THR A 135 9.79 -7.07 9.54
N ALA A 136 10.74 -6.48 8.81
CA ALA A 136 11.86 -5.74 9.39
C ALA A 136 11.42 -4.42 10.08
N LEU A 137 10.22 -3.90 9.80
CA LEU A 137 9.68 -2.72 10.45
C LEU A 137 9.12 -3.00 11.85
N ARG A 138 8.85 -4.27 12.20
CA ARG A 138 8.20 -4.65 13.48
C ARG A 138 8.79 -3.96 14.72
N PRO A 139 10.13 -3.92 14.94
CA PRO A 139 10.68 -3.29 16.14
C PRO A 139 10.35 -1.80 16.26
N VAL A 140 10.20 -1.09 15.12
CA VAL A 140 9.88 0.33 15.08
C VAL A 140 8.38 0.56 15.32
N LEU A 141 7.52 -0.34 14.84
CA LEU A 141 6.07 -0.24 15.01
C LEU A 141 5.63 -0.53 16.46
N THR A 142 6.41 -1.30 17.20
CA THR A 142 6.15 -1.63 18.61
C THR A 142 6.87 -0.72 19.61
N ALA A 143 7.71 0.22 19.15
CA ALA A 143 8.41 1.14 20.03
C ALA A 143 7.43 2.16 20.63
N GLU A 144 7.49 2.34 21.97
CA GLU A 144 6.69 3.32 22.71
C GLU A 144 7.31 4.72 22.72
#